data_AF-A0A820D5C5-F1
#
_entry.id   AF-A0A820D5C5-F1
#
_cell.length_a   1.000
_cell.length_b   1.000
_cell.length_c   1.000
_cell.angle_alpha   90.00
_cell.angle_beta   90.00
_cell.angle_gamma   90.00
#
_symmetry.space_group_name_H-M   'P 1'
#
loop_
_entity.id
_entity.type
_entity.pdbx_description
1 polymer ?
#
loop_
_entity_poly.entity_id
_entity_poly.type
_entity_poly.pdbx_seq_one_letter_code
_entity_poly.pdbx_strand_id
1 'polypeptide(L)'
;GAAEVFHYFIIKAKHIPKIAAFSWGFVFIIYYGVLLCSAGLFNFASTISMLLLVKNVPPIITYIMYGLFGLQMLTFLVAFIIDAIIVRLINVHEFIFILRNIFHFISTPFVLVAYSLVELYALHEVVIFGKKVCKHGASAKNVLN
;
A
#
# COMPACT_ATOMS: atom_id res chain seq x y z
N GLY A 1 8.37 1.62 5.79
CA GLY A 1 8.49 1.68 4.33
C GLY A 1 8.47 3.10 3.83
N ALA A 2 7.32 3.60 3.34
CA ALA A 2 7.21 4.90 2.67
C ALA A 2 7.74 6.10 3.50
N ALA A 3 7.40 6.16 4.80
CA ALA A 3 7.89 7.23 5.68
C ALA A 3 9.43 7.27 5.81
N GLU A 4 10.08 6.10 5.72
CA GLU A 4 11.54 6.00 5.77
C GLU A 4 12.19 6.49 4.47
N VAL A 5 11.63 6.11 3.32
CA VAL A 5 12.06 6.60 2.00
C VAL A 5 11.90 8.12 1.91
N PHE A 6 10.77 8.65 2.39
CA PHE A 6 10.55 10.09 2.45
C PHE A 6 11.55 10.78 3.38
N HIS A 7 11.88 10.14 4.51
CA HIS A 7 12.90 10.66 5.42
C HIS A 7 14.28 10.75 4.77
N TYR A 8 14.74 9.69 4.09
CA TYR A 8 15.99 9.71 3.33
C TYR A 8 16.00 10.80 2.27
N PHE A 9 14.89 10.95 1.55
CA PHE A 9 14.73 12.00 0.55
C PHE A 9 14.89 13.40 1.18
N ILE A 10 14.22 13.70 2.30
CA ILE A 10 14.30 15.00 2.97
C ILE A 10 15.74 15.32 3.41
N ILE A 11 16.49 14.34 3.92
CA ILE A 11 17.89 14.51 4.31
C ILE A 11 18.75 14.86 3.09
N LYS A 12 18.58 14.13 1.97
CA LYS A 12 19.41 14.29 0.78
C LYS A 12 18.92 15.37 -0.19
N ALA A 13 17.71 15.90 -0.02
CA ALA A 13 17.09 16.88 -0.92
C ALA A 13 17.95 18.13 -1.16
N LYS A 14 18.80 18.51 -0.20
CA LYS A 14 19.74 19.65 -0.34
C LYS A 14 20.79 19.45 -1.43
N HIS A 15 21.10 18.21 -1.80
CA HIS A 15 22.09 17.85 -2.81
C HIS A 15 21.47 17.61 -4.19
N ILE A 16 20.15 17.78 -4.33
CA ILE A 16 19.40 17.53 -5.56
C ILE A 16 18.93 18.87 -6.14
N PRO A 17 18.89 19.05 -7.48
CA PRO A 17 18.30 20.24 -8.08
C PRO A 17 16.89 20.51 -7.55
N LYS A 18 16.61 21.75 -7.13
CA LYS A 18 15.39 22.13 -6.39
C LYS A 18 14.10 21.74 -7.12
N ILE A 19 14.05 21.90 -8.44
CA ILE A 19 12.88 21.56 -9.26
C ILE A 19 12.65 20.05 -9.29
N ALA A 20 13.73 19.27 -9.44
CA ALA A 20 13.65 17.80 -9.43
C ALA A 20 13.24 17.27 -8.04
N ALA A 21 13.80 17.84 -6.97
CA ALA A 21 13.41 17.51 -5.60
C ALA A 21 11.93 17.83 -5.35
N PHE A 22 11.45 19.02 -5.76
CA PHE A 22 10.05 19.38 -5.59
C PHE A 22 9.11 18.45 -6.38
N SER A 23 9.42 18.19 -7.65
CA SER A 23 8.64 17.28 -8.50
C SER A 23 8.57 15.87 -7.90
N TRP A 24 9.71 15.32 -7.46
CA TRP A 24 9.76 14.00 -6.85
C TRP A 24 8.97 13.95 -5.53
N GLY A 25 9.14 14.94 -4.66
CA GLY A 25 8.40 15.01 -3.39
C GLY A 25 6.90 15.13 -3.60
N PHE A 26 6.46 15.89 -4.60
CA PHE A 26 5.06 16.03 -4.96
C PHE A 26 4.46 14.72 -5.47
N VAL A 27 5.14 14.06 -6.43
CA VAL A 27 4.74 12.75 -6.95
C VAL A 27 4.71 11.71 -5.84
N PHE A 28 5.69 11.74 -4.93
CA PHE A 28 5.76 10.84 -3.78
C PHE A 28 4.53 11.00 -2.87
N ILE A 29 4.15 12.24 -2.53
CA ILE A 29 2.99 12.51 -1.69
C ILE A 29 1.70 12.07 -2.39
N ILE A 30 1.54 12.36 -3.68
CA ILE A 30 0.36 11.91 -4.43
C ILE A 30 0.28 10.39 -4.44
N TYR A 31 1.38 9.72 -4.79
CA TYR A 31 1.36 8.27 -4.96
C TYR A 31 1.20 7.53 -3.62
N TYR A 32 2.08 7.80 -2.65
CA TYR A 32 2.09 7.08 -1.38
C TYR A 32 1.11 7.65 -0.34
N GLY A 33 0.84 8.95 -0.36
CA GLY A 33 -0.02 9.60 0.62
C GLY A 33 -1.50 9.65 0.22
N VAL A 34 -1.80 9.65 -1.08
CA VAL A 34 -3.19 9.78 -1.57
C VAL A 34 -3.64 8.54 -2.32
N LEU A 35 -2.97 8.18 -3.41
CA LEU A 35 -3.43 7.10 -4.30
C LEU A 35 -3.38 5.74 -3.60
N LEU A 36 -2.26 5.39 -2.98
CA LEU A 36 -2.11 4.09 -2.31
C LEU A 36 -3.08 3.95 -1.12
N CYS A 37 -3.19 5.00 -0.30
CA CYS A 37 -4.08 5.01 0.87
C CYS A 37 -5.56 4.94 0.49
N SER A 38 -5.98 5.58 -0.61
CA SER A 38 -7.39 5.61 -1.03
C SER A 38 -7.77 4.48 -1.99
N ALA A 39 -6.82 3.84 -2.68
CA ALA A 39 -7.10 2.82 -3.69
C ALA A 39 -7.90 1.63 -3.14
N GLY A 40 -7.56 1.14 -1.93
CA GLY A 40 -8.31 0.04 -1.30
C GLY A 40 -9.77 0.42 -1.03
N LEU A 41 -9.98 1.60 -0.45
CA LEU A 41 -11.31 2.14 -0.14
C LEU A 41 -12.14 2.42 -1.38
N PHE A 42 -11.53 3.00 -2.41
CA PHE A 42 -12.18 3.28 -3.68
C PHE A 42 -12.66 2.00 -4.37
N ASN A 43 -11.78 0.99 -4.47
CA ASN A 43 -12.16 -0.29 -5.07
C ASN A 43 -13.30 -0.96 -4.30
N PHE A 44 -13.23 -0.96 -2.97
CA PHE A 44 -14.28 -1.52 -2.13
C PHE A 44 -15.63 -0.80 -2.31
N ALA A 45 -15.64 0.52 -2.26
CA ALA A 45 -16.85 1.33 -2.47
C ALA A 45 -17.41 1.13 -3.90
N SER A 46 -16.54 1.06 -4.90
CA SER A 46 -16.91 0.79 -6.29
C SER A 46 -17.58 -0.59 -6.46
N THR A 47 -17.02 -1.63 -5.83
CA THR A 47 -17.61 -2.98 -5.85
C THR A 47 -19.00 -3.01 -5.21
N ILE A 48 -19.15 -2.38 -4.04
CA ILE A 48 -20.46 -2.29 -3.36
C ILE A 48 -21.47 -1.52 -4.22
N SER A 49 -21.06 -0.40 -4.80
CA SER A 49 -21.90 0.41 -5.68
C SER A 49 -22.38 -0.40 -6.89
N MET A 50 -21.47 -1.12 -7.55
CA MET A 50 -21.82 -1.99 -8.68
C MET A 50 -22.78 -3.12 -8.29
N LEU A 51 -22.62 -3.69 -7.10
CA LEU A 51 -23.45 -4.81 -6.63
C LEU A 51 -24.86 -4.37 -6.20
N LEU A 52 -25.01 -3.18 -5.61
CA LEU A 52 -26.28 -2.71 -5.03
C LEU A 52 -27.05 -1.74 -5.92
N LEU A 53 -26.35 -0.84 -6.63
CA LEU A 53 -26.97 0.30 -7.31
C LEU A 53 -27.12 0.07 -8.82
N VAL A 54 -26.21 -0.69 -9.45
CA VAL A 54 -26.20 -0.85 -10.91
C VAL A 54 -26.89 -2.15 -11.31
N LYS A 55 -28.17 -2.05 -11.71
CA LYS A 55 -29.01 -3.22 -12.00
C LYS A 55 -28.79 -3.84 -13.38
N ASN A 56 -28.37 -3.05 -14.38
CA ASN A 56 -28.22 -3.49 -15.77
C ASN A 56 -26.81 -3.14 -16.29
N VAL A 57 -25.83 -3.95 -15.90
CA VAL A 57 -24.46 -3.82 -16.41
C VAL A 57 -24.32 -4.59 -17.73
N PRO A 58 -23.86 -3.96 -18.82
CA PRO A 58 -23.53 -4.67 -20.04
C PRO A 58 -22.56 -5.84 -19.78
N PRO A 59 -22.77 -7.01 -20.41
CA PRO A 59 -21.95 -8.19 -20.15
C PRO A 59 -20.46 -7.94 -20.43
N ILE A 60 -20.15 -7.12 -21.44
CA ILE A 60 -18.77 -6.75 -21.77
C ILE A 60 -18.06 -6.01 -20.62
N ILE A 61 -18.75 -5.10 -19.94
CA ILE A 61 -18.18 -4.38 -18.78
C ILE A 61 -17.92 -5.36 -17.65
N THR A 62 -18.84 -6.30 -17.41
CA THR A 62 -18.68 -7.34 -16.39
C THR A 62 -17.44 -8.20 -16.63
N TYR A 63 -17.22 -8.67 -17.87
CA TYR A 63 -16.02 -9.44 -18.21
C TYR A 63 -14.73 -8.64 -18.05
N ILE A 64 -14.73 -7.35 -18.44
CA ILE A 64 -13.57 -6.47 -18.22
C ILE A 64 -13.27 -6.35 -16.72
N MET A 65 -14.28 -6.14 -15.88
CA MET A 65 -14.11 -6.03 -14.43
C MET A 65 -13.54 -7.33 -13.82
N TYR A 66 -14.04 -8.50 -14.23
CA TYR A 66 -13.48 -9.78 -13.80
C TYR A 66 -12.03 -9.98 -14.27
N GLY A 67 -11.71 -9.55 -15.49
CA GLY A 67 -10.34 -9.59 -16.02
C GLY A 67 -9.38 -8.71 -15.21
N LEU A 68 -9.79 -7.48 -14.88
CA LEU A 68 -9.00 -6.56 -14.05
C LEU A 68 -8.83 -7.09 -12.62
N PHE A 69 -9.89 -7.65 -12.03
CA PHE A 69 -9.81 -8.30 -10.72
C PHE A 69 -8.86 -9.51 -10.73
N GLY A 70 -8.92 -10.34 -11.78
CA GLY A 70 -8.01 -11.46 -11.97
C GLY A 70 -6.54 -11.00 -12.09
N LEU A 71 -6.30 -9.93 -12.84
CA LEU A 71 -4.97 -9.32 -12.95
C LEU A 71 -4.46 -8.80 -11.60
N GLN A 72 -5.33 -8.19 -10.80
CA GLN A 72 -4.99 -7.74 -9.44
C GLN A 72 -4.68 -8.92 -8.50
N MET A 73 -5.45 -10.02 -8.56
CA MET A 73 -5.13 -11.21 -7.77
C MET A 73 -3.81 -11.86 -8.23
N LEU A 74 -3.49 -11.79 -9.52
CA LEU A 74 -2.20 -12.26 -10.04
C LEU A 74 -1.02 -11.43 -9.52
N THR A 75 -1.15 -10.10 -9.42
CA THR A 75 -0.08 -9.28 -8.83
C THR A 75 0.15 -9.60 -7.37
N PHE A 76 -0.90 -9.89 -6.60
CA PHE A 76 -0.75 -10.40 -5.23
C PHE A 76 -0.07 -11.76 -5.20
N LEU A 77 -0.39 -12.66 -6.13
CA LEU A 77 0.23 -13.99 -6.17
C LEU A 77 1.75 -13.89 -6.36
N VAL A 78 2.20 -12.97 -7.22
CA VAL A 78 3.63 -12.69 -7.41
C VAL A 78 4.28 -12.26 -6.10
N ALA A 79 3.65 -11.41 -5.30
CA ALA A 79 4.19 -10.99 -4.00
C ALA A 79 4.35 -12.17 -3.02
N PHE A 80 3.37 -13.09 -2.97
CA PHE A 80 3.47 -14.31 -2.15
C PHE A 80 4.56 -15.27 -2.65
N ILE A 81 4.76 -15.37 -3.98
CA ILE A 81 5.86 -16.15 -4.55
C ILE A 81 7.21 -15.54 -4.14
N ILE A 82 7.35 -14.22 -4.24
CA ILE A 82 8.57 -13.52 -3.83
C ILE A 82 8.86 -13.75 -2.35
N ASP A 83 7.86 -13.64 -1.48
CA ASP A 83 7.99 -13.90 -0.04
C ASP A 83 8.51 -15.33 0.23
N ALA A 84 7.92 -16.33 -0.43
CA ALA A 84 8.35 -17.72 -0.32
C ALA A 84 9.79 -17.97 -0.81
N ILE A 85 10.26 -17.21 -1.82
CA ILE A 85 11.64 -17.27 -2.32
C ILE A 85 12.59 -16.55 -1.36
N ILE A 86 12.21 -15.38 -0.85
CA ILE A 86 13.04 -14.55 0.03
C ILE A 86 13.39 -15.28 1.33
N VAL A 87 12.44 -15.96 1.96
CA VAL A 87 12.69 -16.72 3.20
C VAL A 87 13.79 -17.78 2.98
N ARG A 88 13.79 -18.43 1.80
CA ARG A 88 14.83 -19.39 1.42
C ARG A 88 16.19 -18.73 1.15
N LEU A 89 16.17 -17.52 0.58
CA LEU A 89 17.40 -16.77 0.26
C LEU A 89 18.09 -16.23 1.53
N ILE A 90 17.32 -15.74 2.50
CA ILE A 90 17.82 -15.18 3.76
C ILE A 90 18.15 -16.29 4.78
N ASN A 91 17.85 -17.55 4.45
CA ASN A 91 18.11 -18.73 5.29
C ASN A 91 17.44 -18.63 6.67
N VAL A 92 16.24 -18.03 6.70
CA VAL A 92 15.41 -17.95 7.90
C VAL A 92 14.52 -19.18 7.94
N HIS A 93 14.56 -19.93 9.04
CA HIS A 93 13.68 -21.08 9.25
C HIS A 93 12.31 -20.60 9.76
N GLU A 94 11.36 -20.42 8.85
CA GLU A 94 9.95 -20.20 9.19
C GLU A 94 9.11 -21.44 8.89
N PHE A 95 8.39 -21.94 9.89
CA PHE A 95 7.40 -23.00 9.71
C PHE A 95 6.08 -22.38 9.24
N ILE A 96 5.92 -22.22 7.93
CA ILE A 96 4.69 -21.69 7.34
C ILE A 96 3.85 -22.82 6.75
N PHE A 97 2.65 -23.01 7.29
CA PHE A 97 1.66 -23.92 6.71
C PHE A 97 1.10 -23.37 5.39
N ILE A 98 0.99 -24.23 4.37
CA ILE A 98 0.46 -23.84 3.05
C ILE A 98 -0.98 -23.28 3.16
N LEU A 99 -1.81 -23.86 4.04
CA LEU A 99 -3.18 -23.39 4.25
C LEU A 99 -3.23 -21.94 4.75
N ARG A 100 -2.29 -21.54 5.62
CA ARG A 100 -2.15 -20.14 6.06
C ARG A 100 -1.91 -19.23 4.86
N ASN A 101 -1.02 -19.61 3.94
CA ASN A 101 -0.72 -18.79 2.76
C ASN A 101 -1.91 -18.69 1.79
N ILE A 102 -2.66 -19.77 1.60
CA ILE A 102 -3.90 -19.73 0.80
C ILE A 102 -4.93 -18.79 1.43
N PHE A 103 -5.15 -18.90 2.74
CA PHE A 103 -6.05 -18.01 3.47
C PHE A 103 -5.59 -16.56 3.38
N HIS A 104 -4.31 -16.29 3.61
CA HIS A 104 -3.76 -14.94 3.47
C HIS A 104 -3.95 -14.39 2.06
N PHE A 105 -3.67 -15.18 1.03
CA PHE A 105 -3.84 -14.79 -0.36
C PHE A 105 -5.28 -14.39 -0.67
N ILE A 106 -6.26 -15.23 -0.31
CA ILE A 106 -7.69 -14.94 -0.50
C ILE A 106 -8.13 -13.72 0.32
N SER A 107 -7.59 -13.55 1.53
CA SER A 107 -7.92 -12.42 2.40
C SER A 107 -7.27 -11.10 1.97
N THR A 108 -6.30 -11.11 1.05
CA THR A 108 -5.50 -9.93 0.65
C THR A 108 -6.34 -8.71 0.30
N PRO A 109 -7.43 -8.79 -0.48
CA PRO A 109 -8.25 -7.63 -0.78
C PRO A 109 -8.84 -6.98 0.48
N PHE A 110 -9.31 -7.79 1.45
CA PHE A 110 -9.87 -7.31 2.70
C PHE A 110 -8.80 -6.72 3.62
N VAL A 111 -7.64 -7.38 3.68
CA VAL A 111 -6.48 -6.90 4.44
C VAL A 111 -6.03 -5.54 3.92
N LEU A 112 -5.98 -5.35 2.59
CA LEU A 112 -5.62 -4.06 2.00
C LEU A 112 -6.63 -2.95 2.31
N VAL A 113 -7.93 -3.24 2.33
CA VAL A 113 -8.93 -2.28 2.79
C VAL A 113 -8.70 -1.89 4.24
N ALA A 114 -8.39 -2.86 5.11
CA ALA A 114 -8.08 -2.58 6.51
C ALA A 114 -6.81 -1.73 6.66
N TYR A 115 -5.76 -2.02 5.87
CA TYR A 115 -4.56 -1.18 5.80
C TYR A 115 -4.89 0.25 5.37
N SER A 116 -5.69 0.44 4.32
CA SER A 116 -6.12 1.77 3.88
C SER A 116 -6.89 2.53 4.97
N LEU A 117 -7.72 1.86 5.77
CA LEU A 117 -8.41 2.49 6.91
C LEU A 117 -7.43 2.94 8.01
N VAL A 118 -6.47 2.08 8.36
CA VAL A 118 -5.44 2.39 9.36
C VAL A 118 -4.57 3.55 8.88
N GLU A 119 -4.19 3.56 7.61
CA GLU A 119 -3.42 4.66 7.00
C GLU A 119 -4.21 5.97 7.02
N LEU A 120 -5.49 5.95 6.64
CA LEU A 120 -6.33 7.14 6.69
C LEU A 120 -6.48 7.68 8.11
N TYR A 121 -6.69 6.79 9.09
CA TYR A 121 -6.76 7.15 10.50
C TYR A 121 -5.45 7.79 10.96
N ALA A 122 -4.31 7.17 10.67
CA ALA A 122 -2.99 7.68 11.05
C ALA A 122 -2.67 9.03 10.40
N LEU A 123 -3.00 9.21 9.11
CA LEU A 123 -2.85 10.49 8.41
C LEU A 123 -3.71 11.58 9.07
N HIS A 124 -4.98 11.28 9.35
CA HIS A 124 -5.89 12.21 9.99
C HIS A 124 -5.41 12.60 11.39
N GLU A 125 -4.96 11.63 12.18
CA GLU A 125 -4.39 11.85 13.51
C GLU A 125 -3.16 12.77 13.47
N VAL A 126 -2.25 12.55 12.50
CA VAL A 126 -1.06 13.39 12.31
C VAL A 126 -1.42 14.79 11.81
N VAL A 127 -2.41 14.94 10.94
CA VAL A 127 -2.86 16.26 10.46
C VAL A 127 -3.45 17.10 11.59
N ILE A 128 -4.21 16.51 12.50
CA ILE A 128 -4.86 17.24 13.61
C ILE A 128 -3.91 17.46 14.79
N PHE A 129 -3.27 16.41 15.26
CA PHE A 129 -2.50 16.45 16.51
C PHE A 129 -1.00 16.69 16.28
N GLY A 130 -0.57 16.69 15.01
CA GLY A 130 0.82 16.89 14.62
C GLY A 130 1.74 15.79 15.13
N LYS A 131 3.03 16.12 15.28
CA LYS A 131 4.06 15.18 15.75
C LYS A 131 3.81 14.60 17.15
N LYS A 132 2.94 15.19 17.96
CA LYS A 132 2.72 14.80 19.37
C LYS A 132 2.18 13.38 19.53
N VAL A 133 1.48 12.86 18.53
CA VAL A 133 0.92 11.50 18.51
C VAL A 133 1.90 10.44 17.99
N CYS A 134 3.01 10.85 17.38
CA CYS A 134 4.04 9.93 16.91
C CYS A 134 4.83 9.36 18.10
N LYS A 135 4.42 8.19 18.60
CA LYS A 135 5.06 7.50 19.74
C LYS A 135 6.45 6.93 19.42
N HIS A 136 6.72 6.66 18.15
CA HIS A 136 8.01 6.17 17.68
C HIS A 136 8.86 7.36 17.22
N GLY A 137 10.10 7.46 17.71
CA GLY A 137 11.08 8.33 17.09
C GLY A 137 11.30 7.86 15.66
N ALA A 138 11.11 8.74 14.67
CA ALA A 138 11.56 8.46 13.31
C ALA A 138 13.02 7.97 13.37
N SER A 139 13.31 6.85 12.69
CA SER A 139 14.56 6.08 12.75
C SER A 139 15.79 6.94 13.07
N ALA A 140 16.55 6.53 14.10
CA ALA A 140 17.58 7.32 14.73
C ALA A 140 18.52 7.99 13.71
N LYS A 141 18.53 9.33 13.74
CA LYS A 141 19.34 10.24 12.90
C LYS A 141 20.86 9.99 12.99
N ASN A 142 21.32 9.15 13.92
CA ASN A 142 22.72 8.96 14.24
C ASN A 142 23.45 8.00 13.28
N VAL A 143 22.73 7.27 12.43
CA VAL A 143 23.30 6.26 11.51
C VAL A 143 23.48 6.78 10.08
N LEU A 144 23.04 8.02 9.80
CA LEU A 144 22.95 8.58 8.43
C LEU A 144 23.79 9.83 8.18
N ASN A 145 24.67 10.18 9.13
CA ASN A 145 25.70 11.20 8.98
C ASN A 145 27.01 10.59 8.51
#